data_AF-A0A1H9VHI6-F1
#
_entry.id   AF-A0A1H9VHI6-F1
#
_cell.length_a   1.000
_cell.length_b   1.000
_cell.length_c   1.000
_cell.angle_alpha   90.00
_cell.angle_beta   90.00
_cell.angle_gamma   90.00
#
_symmetry.space_group_name_H-M   'P 1'
#
loop_
_entity.id
_entity.type
_entity.pdbx_description
1 polymer ?
#
loop_
_entity_poly.entity_id
_entity_poly.type
_entity_poly.pdbx_seq_one_letter_code
_entity_poly.pdbx_strand_id
1 'polypeptide(L)'
;MFNKNNEPLTDTLGQIEHQTVHTTQGQIVDLDEVQAEVVDSNGLAVASEDEQQLKEYIKKAISIDSLVETFNDNAHTTLLKLLALQDNKHPLKKGGVGIAYRTDALIMHCKMEFTADENIVFDAILGTMSSFPESKSYRIEPANFLSHSKYANPKYLYSVFSKGTKKLKDRHLVFEDLGPNGEDEISVPWFNILRYHNGKGNSSENSAYIEFVPSDFFKDLALCSQLVHGAYGALEVTTQLQGKYTIALYWFLENKKNYKEYPTATPGVFSISTEELKHQFSIPESYNANDIKRRVLEPAKKSINNVEECDFTFDYSLRKVTGESAGYLFTIKSKQYIENAETKMIEEKTTDILYDQIKMIVGTFYIDLSDDEIERVYKRAKALNKDGMYMTQIIMAFKQRLDDTNLEPVEDKVGYLCKMIEQGNVMPQRTIQNRNSFNTFMQNEYDYDELEKRLLDN
;
A
#
# COMPACT_ATOMS: atom_id res chain seq x y z
N MET A 1 -20.72 -18.06 -11.37
CA MET A 1 -21.03 -16.67 -10.99
C MET A 1 -19.73 -16.04 -10.55
N PHE A 2 -19.16 -15.13 -11.35
CA PHE A 2 -17.91 -14.45 -11.01
C PHE A 2 -18.13 -13.57 -9.79
N ASN A 3 -17.35 -13.81 -8.73
CA ASN A 3 -17.41 -13.07 -7.49
C ASN A 3 -16.81 -11.69 -7.77
N LYS A 4 -17.64 -10.63 -7.80
CA LYS A 4 -17.21 -9.24 -8.09
C LYS A 4 -16.26 -8.63 -7.04
N ASN A 5 -15.88 -9.39 -6.02
CA ASN A 5 -15.14 -8.91 -4.86
C ASN A 5 -13.60 -8.98 -5.01
N ASN A 6 -13.08 -9.44 -6.15
CA ASN A 6 -11.65 -9.66 -6.40
C ASN A 6 -11.09 -8.80 -7.54
N GLU A 7 -11.50 -7.53 -7.66
CA GLU A 7 -10.98 -6.68 -8.74
C GLU A 7 -9.52 -6.22 -8.48
N PRO A 8 -8.60 -6.40 -9.46
CA PRO A 8 -7.20 -5.98 -9.36
C PRO A 8 -7.05 -4.46 -9.27
N LEU A 9 -6.07 -3.98 -8.49
CA LEU A 9 -5.72 -2.55 -8.37
C LEU A 9 -5.02 -1.95 -9.61
N THR A 10 -4.58 -2.78 -10.56
CA THR A 10 -3.85 -2.35 -11.76
C THR A 10 -4.48 -2.90 -13.04
N ASP A 11 -4.42 -2.11 -14.12
CA ASP A 11 -4.89 -2.48 -15.44
C ASP A 11 -4.18 -3.76 -15.95
N THR A 12 -4.92 -4.65 -16.59
CA THR A 12 -4.49 -6.03 -16.96
C THR A 12 -3.44 -6.08 -18.08
N LEU A 13 -3.04 -4.91 -18.61
CA LEU A 13 -2.08 -4.82 -19.70
C LEU A 13 -0.65 -5.17 -19.21
N GLY A 14 -0.15 -6.31 -19.68
CA GLY A 14 1.21 -6.80 -19.40
C GLY A 14 1.29 -7.81 -18.26
N GLN A 15 0.16 -8.33 -17.78
CA GLN A 15 0.15 -9.41 -16.81
C GLN A 15 0.63 -10.73 -17.43
N ILE A 16 1.42 -11.48 -16.67
CA ILE A 16 1.83 -12.86 -16.99
C ILE A 16 0.78 -13.80 -16.36
N GLU A 17 0.49 -14.95 -16.99
CA GLU A 17 -0.40 -16.00 -16.42
C GLU A 17 -0.03 -16.31 -14.95
N HIS A 18 -1.02 -16.42 -14.07
CA HIS A 18 -0.91 -16.63 -12.61
C HIS A 18 -0.29 -15.48 -11.80
N GLN A 19 -0.31 -14.27 -12.36
CA GLN A 19 0.14 -13.08 -11.63
C GLN A 19 -0.89 -12.68 -10.57
N THR A 20 -0.56 -12.94 -9.30
CA THR A 20 -1.39 -12.47 -8.19
C THR A 20 -1.36 -10.94 -8.09
N VAL A 21 -2.52 -10.37 -7.82
CA VAL A 21 -2.74 -8.94 -7.66
C VAL A 21 -3.16 -8.63 -6.24
N HIS A 22 -2.78 -7.45 -5.75
CA HIS A 22 -3.47 -6.90 -4.59
C HIS A 22 -4.88 -6.49 -5.02
N THR A 23 -5.85 -7.04 -4.31
CA THR A 23 -7.25 -6.59 -4.41
C THR A 23 -7.42 -5.30 -3.63
N THR A 24 -8.49 -4.57 -3.94
CA THR A 24 -8.94 -3.40 -3.19
C THR A 24 -9.19 -3.68 -1.70
N GLN A 25 -9.30 -4.96 -1.31
CA GLN A 25 -9.47 -5.43 0.07
C GLN A 25 -8.16 -5.93 0.69
N GLY A 26 -6.99 -5.54 0.18
CA GLY A 26 -5.69 -5.93 0.73
C GLY A 26 -5.35 -7.42 0.59
N GLN A 27 -6.27 -8.25 0.10
CA GLN A 27 -6.05 -9.67 -0.16
C GLN A 27 -5.17 -9.84 -1.41
N ILE A 28 -4.28 -10.82 -1.36
CA ILE A 28 -3.48 -11.26 -2.51
C ILE A 28 -4.27 -12.39 -3.18
N VAL A 29 -4.71 -12.17 -4.41
CA VAL A 29 -5.54 -13.13 -5.16
C VAL A 29 -4.87 -13.43 -6.49
N ASP A 30 -4.82 -14.72 -6.87
CA ASP A 30 -4.49 -15.16 -8.22
C ASP A 30 -5.77 -15.14 -9.07
N LEU A 31 -5.78 -14.34 -10.14
CA LEU A 31 -6.95 -14.23 -11.03
C LEU A 31 -7.10 -15.45 -11.94
N ASP A 32 -6.02 -16.20 -12.14
CA ASP A 32 -5.95 -17.37 -13.01
C ASP A 32 -5.99 -18.69 -12.21
N GLU A 33 -6.39 -18.66 -10.93
CA GLU A 33 -6.45 -19.84 -10.06
C GLU A 33 -7.44 -20.88 -10.62
N VAL A 34 -6.92 -21.84 -11.38
CA VAL A 34 -7.67 -23.02 -11.81
C VAL A 34 -7.82 -23.94 -10.60
N GLN A 35 -9.05 -24.19 -10.16
CA GLN A 35 -9.34 -25.20 -9.14
C GLN A 35 -8.73 -26.54 -9.56
N ALA A 36 -8.05 -27.21 -8.62
CA ALA A 36 -7.36 -28.48 -8.87
C ALA A 36 -8.27 -29.50 -9.59
N GLU A 37 -7.80 -30.10 -10.69
CA GLU A 37 -8.57 -31.05 -11.50
C GLU A 37 -8.93 -32.35 -10.74
N VAL A 38 -8.21 -32.69 -9.66
CA VAL A 38 -8.49 -33.87 -8.83
C VAL A 38 -8.30 -33.55 -7.34
N VAL A 39 -9.40 -33.68 -6.59
CA VAL A 39 -9.46 -33.61 -5.12
C VAL A 39 -9.71 -35.00 -4.54
N ASP A 40 -9.09 -35.29 -3.40
CA ASP A 40 -9.35 -36.51 -2.65
C ASP A 40 -10.76 -36.51 -2.01
N SER A 41 -11.14 -37.60 -1.37
CA SER A 41 -12.45 -37.74 -0.71
C SER A 41 -12.71 -36.71 0.41
N ASN A 42 -11.69 -35.95 0.82
CA ASN A 42 -11.77 -34.90 1.84
C ASN A 42 -11.70 -33.48 1.24
N GLY A 43 -11.65 -33.35 -0.10
CA GLY A 43 -11.57 -32.06 -0.79
C GLY A 43 -10.17 -31.45 -0.79
N LEU A 44 -9.12 -32.23 -0.49
CA LEU A 44 -7.73 -31.77 -0.55
C LEU A 44 -7.14 -32.08 -1.93
N ALA A 45 -6.32 -31.18 -2.45
CA ALA A 45 -5.63 -31.37 -3.72
C ALA A 45 -4.74 -32.62 -3.67
N VAL A 46 -4.87 -33.51 -4.65
CA VAL A 46 -4.00 -34.69 -4.77
C VAL A 46 -2.63 -34.23 -5.29
N ALA A 47 -1.66 -34.10 -4.39
CA ALA A 47 -0.27 -33.79 -4.75
C ALA A 47 0.29 -34.88 -5.68
N SER A 48 0.96 -34.48 -6.76
CA SER A 48 1.57 -35.44 -7.71
C SER A 48 2.70 -36.23 -7.03
N GLU A 49 2.99 -37.44 -7.50
CA GLU A 49 4.11 -38.26 -6.96
C GLU A 49 5.45 -37.51 -7.01
N ASP A 50 5.66 -36.68 -8.03
CA ASP A 50 6.86 -35.84 -8.17
C ASP A 50 6.93 -34.73 -7.10
N GLU A 51 5.80 -34.12 -6.75
CA GLU A 51 5.71 -33.09 -5.70
C GLU A 51 6.01 -33.69 -4.31
N GLN A 52 5.53 -34.92 -4.05
CA GLN A 52 5.79 -35.63 -2.80
C GLN A 52 7.26 -36.04 -2.67
N GLN A 53 7.85 -36.61 -3.72
CA GLN A 53 9.26 -36.99 -3.74
C GLN A 53 10.18 -35.77 -3.56
N LEU A 54 9.81 -34.63 -4.15
CA LEU A 54 10.56 -33.39 -3.97
C LEU A 54 10.42 -32.81 -2.55
N LYS A 55 9.21 -32.80 -1.98
CA LYS A 55 8.99 -32.38 -0.58
C LYS A 55 9.84 -33.21 0.38
N GLU A 56 9.92 -34.52 0.16
CA GLU A 56 10.80 -35.40 0.94
C GLU A 56 12.29 -35.10 0.70
N TYR A 57 12.68 -34.83 -0.54
CA TYR A 57 14.07 -34.50 -0.87
C TYR A 57 14.52 -33.17 -0.27
N ILE A 58 13.71 -32.11 -0.37
CA ILE A 58 13.99 -30.80 0.24
C ILE A 58 14.10 -30.95 1.77
N LYS A 59 13.18 -31.69 2.40
CA LYS A 59 13.26 -31.99 3.83
C LYS A 59 14.55 -32.72 4.22
N LYS A 60 15.04 -33.65 3.37
CA LYS A 60 16.30 -34.37 3.60
C LYS A 60 17.54 -33.50 3.33
N ALA A 61 17.52 -32.68 2.29
CA ALA A 61 18.60 -31.74 1.94
C ALA A 61 18.80 -30.65 2.99
N ILE A 62 17.72 -30.26 3.69
CA ILE A 62 17.74 -29.32 4.81
C ILE A 62 18.14 -30.01 6.13
N SER A 63 18.24 -31.34 6.17
CA SER A 63 18.59 -32.08 7.40
C SER A 63 20.06 -31.87 7.81
N ILE A 64 20.27 -31.66 9.10
CA ILE A 64 21.51 -31.15 9.73
C ILE A 64 22.66 -32.17 9.70
N ASP A 65 22.37 -33.47 9.60
CA ASP A 65 23.35 -34.54 9.87
C ASP A 65 24.46 -34.72 8.81
N SER A 66 24.39 -34.01 7.68
CA SER A 66 25.44 -34.02 6.64
C SER A 66 25.79 -32.62 6.12
N LEU A 67 25.41 -31.58 6.87
CA LEU A 67 25.41 -30.19 6.44
C LEU A 67 26.78 -29.79 5.87
N VAL A 68 27.88 -29.92 6.61
CA VAL A 68 29.16 -29.30 6.22
C VAL A 68 29.74 -29.80 4.88
N GLU A 69 29.67 -31.09 4.58
CA GLU A 69 30.26 -31.65 3.34
C GLU A 69 29.36 -31.55 2.12
N THR A 70 28.03 -31.50 2.32
CA THR A 70 27.06 -31.58 1.22
C THR A 70 26.22 -30.32 1.06
N PHE A 71 26.32 -29.33 1.95
CA PHE A 71 25.44 -28.15 1.97
C PHE A 71 25.42 -27.38 0.65
N ASN A 72 26.59 -27.04 0.11
CA ASN A 72 26.66 -26.26 -1.13
C ASN A 72 26.14 -27.06 -2.33
N ASP A 73 26.51 -28.34 -2.44
CA ASP A 73 26.08 -29.21 -3.55
C ASP A 73 24.59 -29.54 -3.46
N ASN A 74 24.07 -29.75 -2.25
CA ASN A 74 22.64 -29.99 -2.00
C ASN A 74 21.81 -28.73 -2.22
N ALA A 75 22.27 -27.55 -1.78
CA ALA A 75 21.60 -26.29 -2.05
C ALA A 75 21.58 -26.00 -3.56
N HIS A 76 22.73 -26.13 -4.24
CA HIS A 76 22.79 -25.93 -5.69
C HIS A 76 21.86 -26.91 -6.44
N THR A 77 21.87 -28.18 -6.08
CA THR A 77 21.01 -29.20 -6.69
C THR A 77 19.53 -28.94 -6.41
N THR A 78 19.20 -28.50 -5.19
CA THR A 78 17.84 -28.14 -4.81
C THR A 78 17.36 -26.92 -5.60
N LEU A 79 18.19 -25.88 -5.73
CA LEU A 79 17.89 -24.72 -6.56
C LEU A 79 17.61 -25.10 -8.00
N LEU A 80 18.45 -25.92 -8.61
CA LEU A 80 18.24 -26.38 -10.00
C LEU A 80 16.93 -27.13 -10.16
N LYS A 81 16.55 -27.97 -9.19
CA LYS A 81 15.26 -28.67 -9.20
C LYS A 81 14.08 -27.73 -9.00
N LEU A 82 14.20 -26.74 -8.10
CA LEU A 82 13.17 -25.72 -7.89
C LEU A 82 12.94 -24.93 -9.19
N LEU A 83 14.00 -24.43 -9.82
CA LEU A 83 13.91 -23.72 -11.10
C LEU A 83 13.34 -24.61 -12.21
N ALA A 84 13.70 -25.89 -12.26
CA ALA A 84 13.14 -26.84 -13.22
C ALA A 84 11.64 -27.11 -13.02
N LEU A 85 11.13 -26.92 -11.80
CA LEU A 85 9.71 -27.06 -11.47
C LEU A 85 8.91 -25.78 -11.70
N GLN A 86 9.58 -24.68 -12.04
CA GLN A 86 8.89 -23.46 -12.38
C GLN A 86 8.10 -23.67 -13.67
N ASP A 87 6.80 -23.90 -13.52
CA ASP A 87 5.81 -23.90 -14.58
C ASP A 87 4.63 -23.02 -14.17
N ASN A 88 3.70 -22.81 -15.11
CA ASN A 88 2.51 -22.00 -14.84
C ASN A 88 1.63 -22.62 -13.72
N LYS A 89 1.75 -23.93 -13.46
CA LYS A 89 0.98 -24.63 -12.43
C LYS A 89 1.60 -24.54 -11.03
N HIS A 90 2.91 -24.34 -10.93
CA HIS A 90 3.70 -24.31 -9.71
C HIS A 90 4.62 -23.08 -9.71
N PRO A 91 4.07 -21.85 -9.71
CA PRO A 91 4.89 -20.66 -9.71
C PRO A 91 5.70 -20.60 -8.41
N LEU A 92 7.02 -20.45 -8.52
CA LEU A 92 7.94 -20.30 -7.38
C LEU A 92 7.67 -19.02 -6.57
N LYS A 93 6.81 -18.14 -7.09
CA LYS A 93 6.40 -16.88 -6.49
C LYS A 93 4.89 -16.71 -6.51
N LYS A 94 4.37 -16.20 -5.40
CA LYS A 94 3.08 -15.48 -5.35
C LYS A 94 3.38 -14.00 -5.06
N GLY A 95 2.98 -13.09 -5.92
CA GLY A 95 3.07 -11.63 -5.67
C GLY A 95 3.84 -10.82 -6.71
N GLY A 96 3.94 -9.51 -6.51
CA GLY A 96 4.85 -8.59 -7.22
C GLY A 96 6.16 -8.38 -6.44
N VAL A 97 7.03 -7.46 -6.89
CA VAL A 97 8.25 -7.07 -6.13
C VAL A 97 7.95 -6.50 -4.74
N GLY A 98 6.73 -5.98 -4.53
CA GLY A 98 6.25 -5.46 -3.25
C GLY A 98 5.74 -6.52 -2.27
N ILE A 99 5.75 -7.80 -2.64
CA ILE A 99 5.34 -8.91 -1.76
C ILE A 99 6.56 -9.76 -1.47
N ALA A 100 6.88 -9.91 -0.19
CA ALA A 100 7.93 -10.80 0.27
C ALA A 100 7.32 -12.13 0.73
N TYR A 101 8.02 -13.21 0.47
CA TYR A 101 7.76 -14.52 1.07
C TYR A 101 8.90 -14.85 2.03
N ARG A 102 8.56 -15.27 3.25
CA ARG A 102 9.50 -15.78 4.23
C ARG A 102 9.09 -17.21 4.63
N THR A 103 9.97 -18.18 4.42
CA THR A 103 9.81 -19.54 4.94
C THR A 103 9.82 -19.55 6.46
N ASP A 104 9.30 -20.62 7.07
CA ASP A 104 9.40 -20.86 8.51
C ASP A 104 10.85 -20.74 9.00
N ALA A 105 11.81 -21.29 8.25
CA ALA A 105 13.23 -21.18 8.59
C ALA A 105 13.69 -19.71 8.63
N LEU A 106 13.33 -18.89 7.63
CA LEU A 106 13.64 -17.46 7.64
C LEU A 106 12.97 -16.73 8.81
N ILE A 107 11.71 -17.05 9.13
CA ILE A 107 10.98 -16.41 10.24
C ILE A 107 11.58 -16.81 11.59
N MET A 108 11.95 -18.09 11.76
CA MET A 108 12.49 -18.62 13.01
C MET A 108 13.94 -18.20 13.23
N HIS A 109 14.77 -18.19 12.20
CA HIS A 109 16.19 -17.86 12.34
C HIS A 109 16.50 -16.37 12.21
N CYS A 110 15.60 -15.55 11.66
CA CYS A 110 15.68 -14.10 11.83
C CYS A 110 15.17 -13.67 13.22
N LYS A 111 15.64 -14.35 14.29
CA LYS A 111 15.36 -14.06 15.71
C LYS A 111 15.76 -12.61 16.03
N MET A 112 14.90 -11.64 15.74
CA MET A 112 14.99 -10.23 16.18
C MET A 112 16.32 -9.49 16.00
N GLU A 113 17.18 -10.01 15.14
CA GLU A 113 18.47 -9.40 14.84
C GLU A 113 18.28 -8.15 13.99
N PHE A 114 17.32 -8.17 13.08
CA PHE A 114 17.15 -7.13 12.08
C PHE A 114 16.42 -5.93 12.67
N THR A 115 17.02 -4.76 12.53
CA THR A 115 16.33 -3.49 12.73
C THR A 115 15.22 -3.29 11.71
N ALA A 116 14.35 -2.30 11.91
CA ALA A 116 13.29 -1.99 10.95
C ALA A 116 13.84 -1.73 9.54
N ASP A 117 14.96 -0.99 9.45
CA ASP A 117 15.61 -0.71 8.17
C ASP A 117 16.12 -1.99 7.48
N GLU A 118 16.68 -2.94 8.25
CA GLU A 118 17.16 -4.22 7.72
C GLU A 118 16.00 -5.08 7.22
N ASN A 119 14.90 -5.17 7.97
CA ASN A 119 13.73 -5.95 7.57
C ASN A 119 13.14 -5.46 6.25
N ILE A 120 13.02 -4.16 6.06
CA ILE A 120 12.44 -3.58 4.84
C ILE A 120 13.32 -3.86 3.63
N VAL A 121 14.64 -3.72 3.77
CA VAL A 121 15.58 -4.07 2.69
C VAL A 121 15.56 -5.56 2.42
N PHE A 122 15.50 -6.39 3.46
CA PHE A 122 15.43 -7.84 3.32
C PHE A 122 14.15 -8.28 2.62
N ASP A 123 13.01 -7.69 2.95
CA ASP A 123 11.73 -7.95 2.29
C ASP A 123 11.76 -7.51 0.81
N ALA A 124 12.36 -6.36 0.51
CA ALA A 124 12.56 -5.91 -0.88
C ALA A 124 13.43 -6.87 -1.69
N ILE A 125 14.48 -7.41 -1.07
CA ILE A 125 15.37 -8.42 -1.68
C ILE A 125 14.60 -9.72 -1.94
N LEU A 126 13.88 -10.24 -0.94
CA LEU A 126 13.07 -11.46 -1.08
C LEU A 126 11.98 -11.32 -2.14
N GLY A 127 11.28 -10.18 -2.15
CA GLY A 127 10.28 -9.88 -3.17
C GLY A 127 10.89 -9.81 -4.57
N THR A 128 12.09 -9.25 -4.71
CA THR A 128 12.78 -9.20 -6.00
C THR A 128 13.31 -10.57 -6.44
N MET A 129 13.93 -11.33 -5.54
CA MET A 129 14.47 -12.66 -5.84
C MET A 129 13.38 -13.61 -6.31
N SER A 130 12.25 -13.61 -5.60
CA SER A 130 11.08 -14.39 -6.00
C SER A 130 10.42 -13.86 -7.28
N SER A 131 10.48 -12.55 -7.55
CA SER A 131 10.03 -11.96 -8.83
C SER A 131 10.82 -12.41 -10.05
N PHE A 132 12.11 -12.63 -9.87
CA PHE A 132 13.02 -12.95 -10.96
C PHE A 132 13.87 -14.17 -10.56
N PRO A 133 13.25 -15.36 -10.45
CA PRO A 133 13.88 -16.58 -9.92
C PRO A 133 15.07 -17.04 -10.77
N GLU A 134 15.04 -16.82 -12.08
CA GLU A 134 16.13 -17.22 -13.00
C GLU A 134 17.39 -16.34 -12.89
N SER A 135 17.27 -15.15 -12.31
CA SER A 135 18.39 -14.21 -12.21
C SER A 135 19.46 -14.71 -11.24
N LYS A 136 20.73 -14.70 -11.67
CA LYS A 136 21.87 -15.05 -10.79
C LYS A 136 22.35 -13.86 -9.95
N SER A 137 22.19 -12.66 -10.48
CA SER A 137 22.55 -11.40 -9.84
C SER A 137 21.40 -10.41 -9.95
N TYR A 138 21.25 -9.56 -8.95
CA TYR A 138 20.12 -8.65 -8.82
C TYR A 138 20.60 -7.23 -8.60
N ARG A 139 19.84 -6.29 -9.17
CA ARG A 139 19.99 -4.85 -8.92
C ARG A 139 18.62 -4.29 -8.54
N ILE A 140 18.54 -3.63 -7.39
CA ILE A 140 17.31 -3.01 -6.90
C ILE A 140 17.55 -1.55 -6.57
N GLU A 141 16.63 -0.69 -7.00
CA GLU A 141 16.69 0.76 -6.75
C GLU A 141 15.59 1.14 -5.75
N PRO A 142 15.87 1.99 -4.74
CA PRO A 142 14.84 2.43 -3.79
C PRO A 142 13.64 3.07 -4.48
N ALA A 143 13.85 3.71 -5.65
CA ALA A 143 12.79 4.29 -6.47
C ALA A 143 11.69 3.27 -6.83
N ASN A 144 12.06 2.02 -7.10
CA ASN A 144 11.14 0.96 -7.51
C ASN A 144 10.21 0.52 -6.38
N PHE A 145 10.50 0.88 -5.13
CA PHE A 145 9.73 0.50 -3.96
C PHE A 145 8.95 1.67 -3.36
N LEU A 146 9.01 2.87 -3.97
CA LEU A 146 8.27 4.04 -3.49
C LEU A 146 6.76 3.79 -3.46
N SER A 147 6.21 3.17 -4.52
CA SER A 147 4.80 2.77 -4.61
C SER A 147 4.39 1.75 -3.55
N HIS A 148 5.36 0.96 -3.06
CA HIS A 148 5.16 -0.07 -2.04
C HIS A 148 5.53 0.39 -0.63
N SER A 149 5.76 1.70 -0.45
CA SER A 149 6.12 2.27 0.84
C SER A 149 5.14 3.36 1.22
N LYS A 150 4.74 3.42 2.49
CA LYS A 150 3.82 4.45 3.00
C LYS A 150 4.54 5.55 3.78
N TYR A 151 5.83 5.75 3.49
CA TYR A 151 6.61 6.81 4.13
C TYR A 151 6.16 8.18 3.64
N ALA A 152 5.91 9.10 4.58
CA ALA A 152 5.53 10.48 4.26
C ALA A 152 6.57 11.23 3.42
N ASN A 153 7.86 10.86 3.54
CA ASN A 153 8.94 11.45 2.75
C ASN A 153 9.62 10.37 1.89
N PRO A 154 9.52 10.45 0.55
CA PRO A 154 10.20 9.53 -0.38
C PRO A 154 11.71 9.40 -0.15
N LYS A 155 12.38 10.47 0.30
CA LYS A 155 13.83 10.45 0.59
C LYS A 155 14.18 9.56 1.78
N TYR A 156 13.22 9.30 2.67
CA TYR A 156 13.44 8.45 3.83
C TYR A 156 13.71 7.00 3.38
N LEU A 157 13.01 6.52 2.35
CA LEU A 157 13.22 5.18 1.80
C LEU A 157 14.66 4.97 1.32
N TYR A 158 15.28 5.97 0.69
CA TYR A 158 16.69 5.92 0.31
C TYR A 158 17.63 5.79 1.53
N SER A 159 17.30 6.47 2.63
CA SER A 159 18.05 6.35 3.88
C SER A 159 17.91 4.96 4.49
N VAL A 160 16.68 4.43 4.50
CA VAL A 160 16.35 3.07 4.93
C VAL A 160 17.14 2.04 4.13
N PHE A 161 17.14 2.15 2.80
CA PHE A 161 17.88 1.24 1.93
C PHE A 161 19.39 1.31 2.17
N SER A 162 19.95 2.50 2.32
CA SER A 162 21.37 2.68 2.62
C SER A 162 21.78 2.07 3.97
N LYS A 163 21.04 2.41 5.04
CA LYS A 163 21.33 1.94 6.40
C LYS A 163 21.07 0.46 6.57
N GLY A 164 19.94 -0.02 6.06
CA GLY A 164 19.53 -1.42 6.08
C GLY A 164 20.56 -2.29 5.38
N THR A 165 20.94 -1.94 4.14
CA THR A 165 21.98 -2.69 3.39
C THR A 165 23.31 -2.71 4.12
N LYS A 166 23.73 -1.58 4.72
CA LYS A 166 25.00 -1.51 5.45
C LYS A 166 25.06 -2.52 6.60
N LYS A 167 23.96 -2.66 7.36
CA LYS A 167 23.89 -3.61 8.48
C LYS A 167 23.69 -5.05 8.02
N LEU A 168 22.89 -5.25 6.96
CA LEU A 168 22.59 -6.57 6.41
C LEU A 168 23.83 -7.30 5.90
N LYS A 169 24.88 -6.57 5.51
CA LYS A 169 26.19 -7.13 5.13
C LYS A 169 26.85 -7.97 6.21
N ASP A 170 26.62 -7.62 7.48
CA ASP A 170 27.25 -8.29 8.62
C ASP A 170 26.35 -9.43 9.16
N ARG A 171 25.18 -9.65 8.54
CA ARG A 171 24.20 -10.66 8.97
C ARG A 171 24.45 -12.00 8.29
N HIS A 172 24.30 -13.05 9.08
CA HIS A 172 24.41 -14.43 8.66
C HIS A 172 23.23 -15.22 9.22
N LEU A 173 22.93 -16.34 8.58
CA LEU A 173 22.05 -17.34 9.15
C LEU A 173 22.85 -18.17 10.14
N VAL A 174 22.49 -18.16 11.42
CA VAL A 174 23.16 -18.93 12.46
C VAL A 174 22.26 -20.09 12.89
N PHE A 175 22.83 -21.29 12.86
CA PHE A 175 22.28 -22.50 13.46
C PHE A 175 23.02 -22.72 14.78
N GLU A 176 22.31 -22.49 15.89
CA GLU A 176 22.79 -22.62 17.26
C GLU A 176 22.49 -24.04 17.79
N ASP A 177 23.11 -24.40 18.92
CA ASP A 177 22.86 -25.64 19.67
C ASP A 177 23.10 -26.93 18.86
N LEU A 178 24.09 -26.92 17.95
CA LEU A 178 24.48 -28.09 17.17
C LEU A 178 25.54 -28.95 17.90
N GLY A 179 25.71 -30.17 17.42
CA GLY A 179 26.71 -31.12 17.93
C GLY A 179 26.26 -31.88 19.19
N PRO A 180 27.03 -32.90 19.62
CA PRO A 180 26.64 -33.80 20.72
C PRO A 180 26.49 -33.12 22.09
N ASN A 181 27.03 -31.90 22.24
CA ASN A 181 26.96 -31.11 23.48
C ASN A 181 26.15 -29.80 23.32
N GLY A 182 25.64 -29.49 22.12
CA GLY A 182 24.95 -28.21 21.86
C GLY A 182 25.84 -26.96 21.89
N GLU A 183 27.15 -27.11 21.70
CA GLU A 183 28.11 -26.00 21.72
C GLU A 183 28.53 -25.53 20.33
N ASP A 184 28.17 -26.26 19.28
CA ASP A 184 28.59 -25.94 17.92
C ASP A 184 27.60 -24.95 17.28
N GLU A 185 28.16 -23.97 16.57
CA GLU A 185 27.40 -23.00 15.78
C GLU A 185 27.83 -23.07 14.31
N ILE A 186 26.86 -23.10 13.40
CA ILE A 186 27.12 -23.00 11.96
C ILE A 186 26.56 -21.68 11.45
N SER A 187 27.43 -20.87 10.83
CA SER A 187 27.07 -19.58 10.24
C SER A 187 27.13 -19.67 8.71
N VAL A 188 25.99 -19.39 8.06
CA VAL A 188 25.83 -19.41 6.61
C VAL A 188 25.55 -17.99 6.11
N PRO A 189 26.31 -17.47 5.12
CA PRO A 189 26.05 -16.15 4.57
C PRO A 189 24.77 -16.12 3.72
N TRP A 190 24.00 -15.04 3.85
CA TRP A 190 22.85 -14.76 2.98
C TRP A 190 23.29 -14.41 1.56
N PHE A 191 24.41 -13.69 1.43
CA PHE A 191 24.87 -13.12 0.17
C PHE A 191 26.32 -13.49 -0.10
N ASN A 192 26.58 -13.96 -1.32
CA ASN A 192 27.94 -14.07 -1.84
C ASN A 192 28.51 -12.68 -2.14
N ILE A 193 27.66 -11.77 -2.62
CA ILE A 193 27.99 -10.35 -2.86
C ILE A 193 26.82 -9.50 -2.40
N LEU A 194 27.07 -8.46 -1.59
CA LEU A 194 26.08 -7.43 -1.25
C LEU A 194 26.75 -6.05 -1.26
N ARG A 195 26.27 -5.15 -2.12
CA ARG A 195 26.83 -3.81 -2.29
C ARG A 195 25.75 -2.75 -2.38
N TYR A 196 25.92 -1.67 -1.62
CA TYR A 196 25.16 -0.44 -1.79
C TYR A 196 25.98 0.55 -2.61
N HIS A 197 25.38 1.11 -3.66
CA HIS A 197 25.94 2.16 -4.48
C HIS A 197 25.24 3.47 -4.15
N ASN A 198 26.01 4.42 -3.61
CA ASN A 198 25.50 5.76 -3.36
C ASN A 198 25.29 6.48 -4.69
N GLY A 199 24.08 7.00 -4.91
CA GLY A 199 23.81 7.84 -6.07
C GLY A 199 24.68 9.10 -6.07
N LYS A 200 25.11 9.54 -7.26
CA LYS A 200 25.97 10.73 -7.43
C LYS A 200 25.24 11.78 -8.27
N GLY A 201 24.77 12.85 -7.62
CA GLY A 201 24.07 13.95 -8.30
C GLY A 201 22.57 13.68 -8.51
N ASN A 202 21.92 14.55 -9.30
CA ASN A 202 20.46 14.54 -9.53
C ASN A 202 20.04 13.86 -10.85
N SER A 203 20.91 13.07 -11.50
CA SER A 203 20.56 12.36 -12.73
C SER A 203 20.00 10.97 -12.45
N SER A 204 19.01 10.54 -13.23
CA SER A 204 18.44 9.18 -13.17
C SER A 204 19.49 8.09 -13.44
N GLU A 205 20.51 8.38 -14.24
CA GLU A 205 21.63 7.46 -14.53
C GLU A 205 22.58 7.24 -13.34
N ASN A 206 22.52 8.10 -12.32
CA ASN A 206 23.32 7.98 -11.09
C ASN A 206 22.44 7.76 -9.86
N SER A 207 21.32 7.05 -10.01
CA SER A 207 20.45 6.67 -8.90
C SER A 207 21.20 5.77 -7.90
N ALA A 208 20.78 5.80 -6.64
CA ALA A 208 21.28 4.86 -5.64
C ALA A 208 20.67 3.48 -5.89
N TYR A 209 21.45 2.42 -5.72
CA TYR A 209 20.97 1.05 -5.90
C TYR A 209 21.72 0.06 -5.03
N ILE A 210 21.10 -1.09 -4.78
CA ILE A 210 21.71 -2.27 -4.17
C ILE A 210 21.99 -3.26 -5.29
N GLU A 211 23.18 -3.85 -5.28
CA GLU A 211 23.59 -4.92 -6.17
C GLU A 211 23.98 -6.13 -5.32
N PHE A 212 23.44 -7.30 -5.64
CA PHE A 212 23.68 -8.50 -4.83
C PHE A 212 23.64 -9.80 -5.64
N VAL A 213 24.36 -10.79 -5.11
CA VAL A 213 24.32 -12.19 -5.51
C VAL A 213 24.00 -12.98 -4.25
N PRO A 214 22.81 -13.60 -4.14
CA PRO A 214 22.46 -14.41 -2.97
C PRO A 214 23.30 -15.70 -2.96
N SER A 215 23.44 -16.32 -1.78
CA SER A 215 23.88 -17.72 -1.73
C SER A 215 22.77 -18.63 -2.28
N ASP A 216 23.13 -19.79 -2.84
CA ASP A 216 22.15 -20.74 -3.40
C ASP A 216 21.15 -21.16 -2.32
N PHE A 217 21.62 -21.42 -1.10
CA PHE A 217 20.76 -21.74 0.04
C PHE A 217 19.77 -20.62 0.38
N PHE A 218 20.22 -19.35 0.40
CA PHE A 218 19.29 -18.24 0.66
C PHE A 218 18.25 -18.12 -0.46
N LYS A 219 18.66 -18.37 -1.71
CA LYS A 219 17.77 -18.36 -2.86
C LYS A 219 16.75 -19.49 -2.80
N ASP A 220 17.13 -20.68 -2.37
CA ASP A 220 16.19 -21.79 -2.15
C ASP A 220 15.09 -21.41 -1.15
N LEU A 221 15.49 -20.82 -0.02
CA LEU A 221 14.55 -20.35 0.99
C LEU A 221 13.62 -19.24 0.48
N ALA A 222 14.06 -18.43 -0.48
CA ALA A 222 13.22 -17.40 -1.09
C ALA A 222 12.26 -17.94 -2.16
N LEU A 223 12.59 -19.07 -2.81
CA LEU A 223 11.88 -19.61 -3.98
C LEU A 223 10.95 -20.79 -3.69
N CYS A 224 10.95 -21.35 -2.49
CA CYS A 224 10.17 -22.55 -2.15
C CYS A 224 8.73 -22.27 -1.67
N SER A 225 8.11 -21.17 -2.11
CA SER A 225 6.88 -20.60 -1.53
C SER A 225 5.62 -21.46 -1.63
N GLN A 226 5.56 -22.37 -2.61
CA GLN A 226 4.49 -23.36 -2.79
C GLN A 226 4.78 -24.71 -2.12
N LEU A 227 6.05 -24.96 -1.79
CA LEU A 227 6.53 -26.28 -1.37
C LEU A 227 6.72 -26.36 0.14
N VAL A 228 7.15 -25.26 0.74
CA VAL A 228 7.47 -25.13 2.16
C VAL A 228 6.51 -24.12 2.79
N HIS A 229 6.07 -24.42 4.01
CA HIS A 229 5.24 -23.49 4.78
C HIS A 229 6.00 -22.18 5.06
N GLY A 230 5.27 -21.08 5.04
CA GLY A 230 5.81 -19.75 5.24
C GLY A 230 4.73 -18.69 5.27
N ALA A 231 5.16 -17.44 5.29
CA ALA A 231 4.30 -16.27 5.34
C ALA A 231 4.53 -15.37 4.12
N TYR A 232 3.48 -14.70 3.68
CA TYR A 232 3.54 -13.67 2.64
C TYR A 232 3.23 -12.32 3.28
N GLY A 233 4.04 -11.31 3.01
CA GLY A 233 3.87 -9.99 3.60
C GLY A 233 4.12 -8.89 2.59
N ALA A 234 3.27 -7.86 2.61
CA ALA A 234 3.42 -6.70 1.74
C ALA A 234 4.38 -5.69 2.36
N LEU A 235 5.27 -5.13 1.54
CA LEU A 235 6.16 -4.03 1.95
C LEU A 235 5.36 -2.80 2.43
N GLU A 236 4.17 -2.58 1.86
CA GLU A 236 3.27 -1.50 2.27
C GLU A 236 2.86 -1.63 3.73
N VAL A 237 2.71 -2.85 4.24
CA VAL A 237 2.40 -3.11 5.64
C VAL A 237 3.65 -2.94 6.49
N THR A 238 4.75 -3.61 6.14
CA THR A 238 5.97 -3.61 6.97
C THR A 238 6.63 -2.24 7.11
N THR A 239 6.49 -1.35 6.10
CA THR A 239 6.98 0.04 6.16
C THR A 239 6.22 0.92 7.15
N GLN A 240 5.00 0.53 7.54
CA GLN A 240 4.17 1.26 8.51
C GLN A 240 4.33 0.74 9.94
N LEU A 241 4.87 -0.46 10.13
CA LEU A 241 4.99 -1.08 11.45
C LEU A 241 6.03 -0.36 12.31
N GLN A 242 5.63 -0.03 13.54
CA GLN A 242 6.47 0.67 14.50
C GLN A 242 6.71 -0.18 15.74
N GLY A 243 7.96 -0.15 16.22
CA GLY A 243 8.39 -0.83 17.43
C GLY A 243 9.48 -1.86 17.15
N LYS A 244 10.36 -2.06 18.15
CA LYS A 244 11.52 -2.96 18.03
C LYS A 244 11.11 -4.39 17.64
N TYR A 245 9.97 -4.82 18.15
CA TYR A 245 9.53 -6.20 18.13
C TYR A 245 8.38 -6.47 17.14
N THR A 246 7.84 -5.40 16.55
CA THR A 246 6.57 -5.44 15.83
C THR A 246 6.67 -6.17 14.49
N ILE A 247 7.73 -5.94 13.71
CA ILE A 247 7.87 -6.58 12.38
C ILE A 247 8.10 -8.09 12.52
N ALA A 248 8.93 -8.52 13.48
CA ALA A 248 9.14 -9.95 13.74
C ALA A 248 7.84 -10.61 14.23
N LEU A 249 7.11 -9.96 15.13
CA LEU A 249 5.82 -10.47 15.59
C LEU A 249 4.78 -10.51 14.45
N TYR A 250 4.77 -9.51 13.56
CA TYR A 250 3.92 -9.51 12.36
C TYR A 250 4.18 -10.76 11.51
N TRP A 251 5.44 -11.04 11.15
CA TRP A 251 5.80 -12.21 10.36
C TRP A 251 5.45 -13.53 11.06
N PHE A 252 5.66 -13.61 12.37
CA PHE A 252 5.28 -14.78 13.16
C PHE A 252 3.76 -15.00 13.21
N LEU A 253 2.98 -13.93 13.38
CA LEU A 253 1.52 -14.00 13.38
C LEU A 253 0.98 -14.33 11.99
N GLU A 254 1.54 -13.72 10.94
CA GLU A 254 1.21 -14.01 9.55
C GLU A 254 1.40 -15.50 9.23
N ASN A 255 2.50 -16.09 9.69
CA ASN A 255 2.76 -17.52 9.57
C ASN A 255 1.74 -18.41 10.30
N LYS A 256 1.19 -17.92 11.42
CA LYS A 256 0.25 -18.64 12.28
C LYS A 256 -1.22 -18.28 12.01
N LYS A 257 -1.53 -17.39 11.08
CA LYS A 257 -2.91 -16.90 10.85
C LYS A 257 -3.88 -18.01 10.46
N ASN A 258 -3.41 -18.98 9.69
CA ASN A 258 -4.17 -20.15 9.25
C ASN A 258 -3.84 -21.42 10.03
N TYR A 259 -2.98 -21.32 11.05
CA TYR A 259 -2.53 -22.47 11.83
C TYR A 259 -3.69 -23.05 12.64
N LYS A 260 -3.80 -24.38 12.63
CA LYS A 260 -4.71 -25.16 13.48
C LYS A 260 -3.89 -26.08 14.38
N GLU A 261 -3.99 -25.89 15.69
CA GLU A 261 -3.25 -26.73 16.67
C GLU A 261 -3.70 -28.20 16.63
N TYR A 262 -4.99 -28.43 16.39
CA TYR A 262 -5.61 -29.76 16.22
C TYR A 262 -6.63 -29.70 15.08
N PRO A 263 -7.02 -30.83 14.46
CA PRO A 263 -7.94 -30.84 13.31
C PRO A 263 -9.27 -30.10 13.53
N THR A 264 -9.75 -30.07 14.78
CA THR A 264 -10.99 -29.40 15.20
C THR A 264 -10.79 -28.01 15.80
N ALA A 265 -9.55 -27.52 15.89
CA ALA A 265 -9.23 -26.22 16.48
C ALA A 265 -9.57 -25.05 15.54
N THR A 266 -9.94 -23.92 16.13
CA THR A 266 -10.16 -22.67 15.38
C THR A 266 -8.83 -22.19 14.77
N PRO A 267 -8.77 -21.93 13.45
CA PRO A 267 -7.60 -21.33 12.81
C PRO A 267 -7.19 -20.01 13.48
N GLY A 268 -5.88 -19.76 13.55
CA GLY A 268 -5.35 -18.49 14.05
C GLY A 268 -5.38 -18.34 15.57
N VAL A 269 -5.71 -19.41 16.30
CA VAL A 269 -5.65 -19.46 17.77
C VAL A 269 -4.57 -20.43 18.19
N PHE A 270 -3.58 -19.94 18.95
CA PHE A 270 -2.48 -20.77 19.44
C PHE A 270 -1.96 -20.23 20.77
N SER A 271 -1.35 -21.11 21.58
CA SER A 271 -0.66 -20.73 22.81
C SER A 271 0.85 -20.85 22.69
N ILE A 272 1.56 -19.91 23.32
CA ILE A 272 3.02 -19.91 23.44
C ILE A 272 3.40 -19.69 24.90
N SER A 273 4.42 -20.41 25.39
CA SER A 273 4.93 -20.21 26.75
C SER A 273 5.68 -18.88 26.85
N THR A 274 5.85 -18.37 28.07
CA THR A 274 6.65 -17.15 28.28
C THR A 274 8.11 -17.35 27.84
N GLU A 275 8.68 -18.52 28.11
CA GLU A 275 10.06 -18.87 27.75
C GLU A 275 10.22 -18.97 26.24
N GLU A 276 9.30 -19.67 25.55
CA GLU A 276 9.32 -19.78 24.10
C GLU A 276 9.15 -18.42 23.42
N LEU A 277 8.26 -17.58 23.95
CA LEU A 277 8.10 -16.22 23.45
C LEU A 277 9.39 -15.41 23.59
N LYS A 278 10.10 -15.55 24.72
CA LYS A 278 11.36 -14.85 24.93
C LYS A 278 12.45 -15.35 23.98
N HIS A 279 12.58 -16.66 23.86
CA HIS A 279 13.55 -17.29 22.98
C HIS A 279 13.31 -16.94 21.50
N GLN A 280 12.08 -17.11 21.02
CA GLN A 280 11.68 -16.83 19.63
C GLN A 280 11.95 -15.38 19.20
N PHE A 281 11.83 -14.45 20.14
CA PHE A 281 11.90 -13.01 19.88
C PHE A 281 13.11 -12.33 20.54
N SER A 282 14.10 -13.12 21.00
CA SER A 282 15.30 -12.65 21.69
C SER A 282 15.01 -11.57 22.74
N ILE A 283 13.91 -11.75 23.49
CA ILE A 283 13.47 -10.81 24.52
C ILE A 283 14.36 -11.04 25.75
N PRO A 284 14.88 -9.99 26.39
CA PRO A 284 15.73 -10.16 27.56
C PRO A 284 15.06 -10.99 28.65
N GLU A 285 15.80 -11.94 29.23
CA GLU A 285 15.27 -12.81 30.30
C GLU A 285 14.75 -12.05 31.52
N SER A 286 15.31 -10.85 31.75
CA SER A 286 14.87 -9.94 32.81
C SER A 286 13.45 -9.40 32.63
N TYR A 287 12.83 -9.54 31.46
CA TYR A 287 11.48 -9.06 31.21
C TYR A 287 10.46 -9.99 31.89
N ASN A 288 9.74 -9.44 32.85
CA ASN A 288 8.57 -10.08 33.46
C ASN A 288 7.34 -9.95 32.54
N ALA A 289 6.25 -10.63 32.89
CA ALA A 289 5.01 -10.61 32.11
C ALA A 289 4.45 -9.19 31.84
N ASN A 290 4.63 -8.24 32.78
CA ASN A 290 4.20 -6.86 32.61
C ASN A 290 5.10 -6.08 31.64
N ASP A 291 6.40 -6.33 31.66
CA ASP A 291 7.35 -5.73 30.72
C ASP A 291 7.14 -6.27 29.32
N ILE A 292 6.92 -7.58 29.16
CA ILE A 292 6.52 -8.19 27.88
C ILE A 292 5.24 -7.53 27.38
N LYS A 293 4.21 -7.41 28.23
CA LYS A 293 2.96 -6.74 27.87
C LYS A 293 3.20 -5.31 27.37
N ARG A 294 3.86 -4.48 28.18
CA ARG A 294 4.02 -3.03 27.94
C ARG A 294 4.98 -2.71 26.79
N ARG A 295 6.05 -3.49 26.62
CA ARG A 295 7.14 -3.18 25.68
C ARG A 295 7.10 -4.00 24.40
N VAL A 296 6.42 -5.15 24.39
CA VAL A 296 6.37 -6.08 23.26
C VAL A 296 4.97 -6.14 22.69
N LEU A 297 3.99 -6.64 23.47
CA LEU A 297 2.68 -7.04 22.94
C LEU A 297 1.75 -5.85 22.69
N GLU A 298 1.60 -4.91 23.63
CA GLU A 298 0.72 -3.73 23.44
C GLU A 298 1.20 -2.81 22.31
N PRO A 299 2.50 -2.44 22.21
CA PRO A 299 2.98 -1.63 21.09
C PRO A 299 2.75 -2.34 19.75
N ALA A 300 3.03 -3.64 19.66
CA ALA A 300 2.85 -4.40 18.44
C ALA A 300 1.37 -4.55 18.08
N LYS A 301 0.49 -4.81 19.06
CA LYS A 301 -0.96 -4.88 18.87
C LYS A 301 -1.50 -3.57 18.33
N LYS A 302 -1.15 -2.45 18.95
CA LYS A 302 -1.56 -1.11 18.49
C LYS A 302 -1.04 -0.85 17.08
N SER A 303 0.22 -1.16 16.79
CA SER A 303 0.81 -0.91 15.48
C SER A 303 0.16 -1.76 14.38
N ILE A 304 0.10 -3.09 14.53
CA ILE A 304 -0.42 -4.00 13.49
C ILE A 304 -1.91 -3.77 13.27
N ASN A 305 -2.70 -3.66 14.34
CA ASN A 305 -4.15 -3.51 14.20
C ASN A 305 -4.53 -2.17 13.57
N ASN A 306 -3.70 -1.12 13.71
CA ASN A 306 -3.95 0.20 13.12
C ASN A 306 -3.58 0.31 11.63
N VAL A 307 -2.78 -0.62 11.08
CA VAL A 307 -2.44 -0.59 9.64
C VAL A 307 -3.66 -1.05 8.83
N GLU A 308 -4.20 -0.17 7.99
CA GLU A 308 -5.41 -0.46 7.22
C GLU A 308 -5.16 -1.56 6.18
N GLU A 309 -3.98 -1.61 5.55
CA GLU A 309 -3.58 -2.61 4.55
C GLU A 309 -3.24 -3.99 5.12
N CYS A 310 -3.20 -4.14 6.46
CA CYS A 310 -2.96 -5.42 7.10
C CYS A 310 -4.24 -6.24 7.09
N ASP A 311 -4.21 -7.43 6.51
CA ASP A 311 -5.36 -8.33 6.31
C ASP A 311 -5.85 -9.02 7.60
N PHE A 312 -5.14 -8.84 8.72
CA PHE A 312 -5.54 -9.37 10.02
C PHE A 312 -5.42 -8.35 11.15
N THR A 313 -6.15 -8.65 12.23
CA THR A 313 -5.92 -8.11 13.57
C THR A 313 -5.54 -9.25 14.48
N PHE A 314 -4.86 -8.93 15.58
CA PHE A 314 -4.64 -9.90 16.63
C PHE A 314 -5.01 -9.35 18.00
N ASP A 315 -5.39 -10.28 18.87
CA ASP A 315 -5.50 -10.08 20.30
C ASP A 315 -4.71 -11.16 21.05
N TYR A 316 -4.43 -10.93 22.32
CA TYR A 316 -3.73 -11.85 23.18
C TYR A 316 -4.33 -11.83 24.59
N SER A 317 -4.31 -12.98 25.26
CA SER A 317 -4.71 -13.10 26.66
C SER A 317 -3.65 -13.86 27.45
N LEU A 318 -3.45 -13.45 28.70
CA LEU A 318 -2.47 -14.09 29.58
C LEU A 318 -3.02 -15.43 30.07
N ARG A 319 -2.29 -16.51 29.81
CA ARG A 319 -2.57 -17.82 30.41
C ARG A 319 -1.84 -17.96 31.73
N LYS A 320 -2.60 -18.28 32.77
CA LYS A 320 -2.06 -18.59 34.09
C LYS A 320 -2.23 -20.07 34.38
N VAL A 321 -1.16 -20.71 34.84
CA VAL A 321 -1.19 -22.05 35.42
C VAL A 321 -0.84 -21.87 36.88
N THR A 322 -1.66 -22.42 37.78
CA THR A 322 -1.44 -22.34 39.25
C THR A 322 -1.15 -20.95 39.81
N GLY A 323 -1.70 -19.89 39.20
CA GLY A 323 -1.53 -18.49 39.65
C GLY A 323 -0.35 -17.75 39.02
N GLU A 324 0.59 -18.45 38.40
CA GLU A 324 1.76 -17.89 37.71
C GLU A 324 1.50 -17.74 36.21
N SER A 325 2.19 -16.78 35.59
CA SER A 325 2.05 -16.48 34.15
C SER A 325 2.79 -17.53 33.32
N ALA A 326 2.07 -18.55 32.87
CA ALA A 326 2.64 -19.65 32.09
C ALA A 326 2.90 -19.28 30.62
N GLY A 327 2.12 -18.33 30.07
CA GLY A 327 2.29 -17.89 28.69
C GLY A 327 1.15 -17.04 28.17
N TYR A 328 1.00 -17.02 26.86
CA TYR A 328 0.03 -16.18 26.16
C TYR A 328 -0.78 -17.01 25.16
N LEU A 329 -2.09 -16.75 25.10
CA LEU A 329 -2.98 -17.25 24.07
C LEU A 329 -3.20 -16.14 23.04
N PHE A 330 -2.75 -16.36 21.82
CA PHE A 330 -2.95 -15.45 20.70
C PHE A 330 -4.24 -15.81 19.95
N THR A 331 -4.93 -14.79 19.46
CA THR A 331 -6.12 -14.93 18.62
C THR A 331 -6.01 -13.98 17.44
N ILE A 332 -5.81 -14.54 16.25
CA ILE A 332 -5.73 -13.82 15.00
C ILE A 332 -7.10 -13.85 14.35
N LYS A 333 -7.57 -12.68 13.91
CA LYS A 333 -8.83 -12.54 13.17
C LYS A 333 -8.53 -11.82 11.87
N SER A 334 -8.94 -12.42 10.75
CA SER A 334 -8.93 -11.73 9.47
C SER A 334 -9.76 -10.45 9.59
N LYS A 335 -9.22 -9.33 9.12
CA LYS A 335 -10.01 -8.12 8.91
C LYS A 335 -10.90 -8.41 7.72
N GLN A 336 -12.18 -8.60 8.00
CA GLN A 336 -13.17 -8.42 6.94
C GLN A 336 -13.14 -6.92 6.62
N TYR A 337 -12.69 -6.55 5.42
CA TYR A 337 -12.99 -5.24 4.85
C TYR A 337 -14.51 -5.21 4.60
N ILE A 338 -15.30 -5.09 5.67
CA ILE A 338 -16.69 -4.69 5.55
C ILE A 338 -16.61 -3.29 4.96
N GLU A 339 -16.84 -3.17 3.65
CA GLU A 339 -17.43 -2.05 2.87
C GLU A 339 -17.30 -0.61 3.42
N ASN A 340 -16.28 -0.32 4.23
CA ASN A 340 -16.00 1.03 4.73
C ASN A 340 -15.27 1.85 3.67
N ALA A 341 -14.88 1.22 2.54
CA ALA A 341 -14.48 1.92 1.34
C ALA A 341 -15.67 2.62 0.67
N GLU A 342 -16.88 2.07 0.72
CA GLU A 342 -18.06 2.79 0.20
C GLU A 342 -18.49 3.91 1.17
N THR A 343 -18.37 3.74 2.48
CA THR A 343 -18.75 4.80 3.43
C THR A 343 -17.69 5.89 3.62
N LYS A 344 -16.38 5.59 3.49
CA LYS A 344 -15.32 6.62 3.60
C LYS A 344 -15.00 7.32 2.28
N MET A 345 -15.21 6.70 1.12
CA MET A 345 -15.07 7.41 -0.17
C MET A 345 -16.24 8.38 -0.46
N ILE A 346 -17.32 8.33 0.32
CA ILE A 346 -18.41 9.31 0.26
C ILE A 346 -18.12 10.57 1.11
N GLU A 347 -17.18 10.56 2.05
CA GLU A 347 -16.93 11.73 2.91
C GLU A 347 -15.71 12.61 2.55
N GLU A 348 -14.87 12.24 1.56
CA GLU A 348 -13.77 13.11 1.09
C GLU A 348 -13.69 13.36 -0.43
N LYS A 349 -14.77 13.06 -1.17
CA LYS A 349 -15.15 13.91 -2.30
C LYS A 349 -16.45 14.60 -1.91
N THR A 350 -16.33 15.76 -1.27
CA THR A 350 -17.36 16.79 -1.47
C THR A 350 -17.27 17.23 -2.94
N THR A 351 -17.81 16.41 -3.85
CA THR A 351 -18.43 16.94 -5.06
C THR A 351 -19.47 17.91 -4.55
N ASP A 352 -19.12 19.19 -4.59
CA ASP A 352 -20.01 20.25 -4.15
C ASP A 352 -21.27 20.12 -5.01
N ILE A 353 -22.41 19.84 -4.37
CA ILE A 353 -23.70 19.57 -5.04
C ILE A 353 -24.01 20.68 -6.05
N LEU A 354 -23.57 21.91 -5.78
CA LEU A 354 -23.72 23.05 -6.66
C LEU A 354 -22.91 22.94 -7.96
N TYR A 355 -21.70 22.37 -7.93
CA TYR A 355 -20.86 22.19 -9.12
C TYR A 355 -21.51 21.20 -10.10
N ASP A 356 -21.98 20.06 -9.59
CA ASP A 356 -22.64 19.04 -10.41
C ASP A 356 -23.99 19.55 -10.95
N GLN A 357 -24.72 20.32 -10.15
CA GLN A 357 -25.94 21.00 -10.61
C GLN A 357 -25.64 21.98 -11.75
N ILE A 358 -24.63 22.84 -11.63
CA ILE A 358 -24.25 23.79 -12.69
C ILE A 358 -23.82 23.04 -13.95
N LYS A 359 -22.99 22.00 -13.83
CA LYS A 359 -22.54 21.18 -14.97
C LYS A 359 -23.72 20.51 -15.68
N MET A 360 -24.66 19.95 -14.93
CA MET A 360 -25.87 19.33 -15.48
C MET A 360 -26.77 20.36 -16.19
N ILE A 361 -26.96 21.55 -15.61
CA ILE A 361 -27.78 22.61 -16.19
C ILE A 361 -27.16 23.12 -17.50
N VAL A 362 -25.85 23.41 -17.51
CA VAL A 362 -25.12 23.85 -18.72
C VAL A 362 -25.23 22.83 -19.85
N GLY A 363 -25.07 21.53 -19.51
CA GLY A 363 -25.26 20.43 -20.46
C GLY A 363 -26.70 20.29 -20.96
N THR A 364 -27.70 20.49 -20.09
CA THR A 364 -29.12 20.41 -20.45
C THR A 364 -29.55 21.53 -21.40
N PHE A 365 -28.97 22.73 -21.26
CA PHE A 365 -29.26 23.88 -22.12
C PHE A 365 -28.36 23.98 -23.37
N TYR A 366 -27.54 22.95 -23.65
CA TYR A 366 -26.62 22.89 -24.80
C TYR A 366 -25.76 24.16 -24.95
N ILE A 367 -25.17 24.61 -23.84
CA ILE A 367 -24.24 25.74 -23.84
C ILE A 367 -22.82 25.16 -23.89
N ASP A 368 -22.10 25.45 -24.97
CA ASP A 368 -20.71 25.00 -25.15
C ASP A 368 -19.77 25.77 -24.19
N LEU A 369 -19.50 25.18 -23.03
CA LEU A 369 -18.47 25.58 -22.08
C LEU A 369 -17.59 24.38 -21.75
N SER A 370 -16.28 24.60 -21.66
CA SER A 370 -15.32 23.60 -21.19
C SER A 370 -15.39 23.42 -19.66
N ASP A 371 -14.89 22.29 -19.18
CA ASP A 371 -14.91 21.96 -17.74
C ASP A 371 -14.17 23.01 -16.88
N ASP A 372 -13.08 23.60 -17.39
CA ASP A 372 -12.35 24.69 -16.72
C ASP A 372 -13.16 25.99 -16.63
N GLU A 373 -14.03 26.25 -17.61
CA GLU A 373 -14.91 27.42 -17.62
C GLU A 373 -16.08 27.25 -16.65
N ILE A 374 -16.62 26.03 -16.55
CA ILE A 374 -17.65 25.66 -15.58
C ILE A 374 -17.11 25.79 -14.14
N GLU A 375 -15.85 25.41 -13.91
CA GLU A 375 -15.20 25.57 -12.61
C GLU A 375 -15.07 27.05 -12.19
N ARG A 376 -14.78 27.94 -13.14
CA ARG A 376 -14.73 29.40 -12.87
C ARG A 376 -16.11 29.96 -12.49
N VAL A 377 -17.14 29.54 -13.21
CA VAL A 377 -18.54 29.93 -12.95
C VAL A 377 -18.98 29.44 -11.56
N TYR A 378 -18.66 28.18 -11.22
CA TYR A 378 -18.94 27.61 -9.92
C TYR A 378 -18.20 28.34 -8.78
N LYS A 379 -16.90 28.61 -8.93
CA LYS A 379 -16.12 29.38 -7.94
C LYS A 379 -16.73 30.76 -7.69
N ARG A 380 -17.26 31.41 -8.73
CA ARG A 380 -17.94 32.71 -8.61
C ARG A 380 -19.31 32.60 -7.93
N ALA A 381 -20.11 31.60 -8.28
CA ALA A 381 -21.41 31.34 -7.66
C ALA A 381 -21.30 31.01 -6.17
N LYS A 382 -20.30 30.19 -5.81
CA LYS A 382 -19.98 29.83 -4.42
C LYS A 382 -19.49 31.03 -3.61
N ALA A 383 -18.64 31.88 -4.19
CA ALA A 383 -18.16 33.10 -3.53
C ALA A 383 -19.30 34.08 -3.20
N LEU A 384 -20.39 34.07 -3.98
CA LEU A 384 -21.57 34.92 -3.80
C LEU A 384 -22.73 34.21 -3.07
N ASN A 385 -22.48 33.00 -2.55
CA ASN A 385 -23.44 32.15 -1.84
C ASN A 385 -24.77 31.95 -2.59
N LYS A 386 -24.69 31.70 -3.91
CA LYS A 386 -25.85 31.45 -4.76
C LYS A 386 -26.21 29.96 -4.80
N ASP A 387 -27.50 29.67 -4.84
CA ASP A 387 -28.01 28.29 -4.87
C ASP A 387 -28.24 27.78 -6.30
N GLY A 388 -28.47 26.47 -6.43
CA GLY A 388 -28.68 25.82 -7.73
C GLY A 388 -29.93 26.32 -8.48
N MET A 389 -30.96 26.75 -7.76
CA MET A 389 -32.17 27.33 -8.37
C MET A 389 -31.89 28.69 -9.01
N TYR A 390 -31.15 29.55 -8.33
CA TYR A 390 -30.69 30.82 -8.89
C TYR A 390 -29.80 30.61 -10.11
N MET A 391 -28.86 29.66 -10.03
CA MET A 391 -28.00 29.31 -11.15
C MET A 391 -28.79 28.79 -12.36
N THR A 392 -29.86 28.01 -12.13
CA THR A 392 -30.77 27.57 -13.20
C THR A 392 -31.41 28.76 -13.90
N GLN A 393 -31.95 29.73 -13.16
CA GLN A 393 -32.59 30.92 -13.73
C GLN A 393 -31.61 31.78 -14.56
N ILE A 394 -30.39 31.96 -14.04
CA ILE A 394 -29.35 32.74 -14.72
C ILE A 394 -28.87 32.05 -16.00
N ILE A 395 -28.63 30.74 -15.95
CA ILE A 395 -28.17 29.97 -17.12
C ILE A 395 -29.27 29.91 -18.19
N MET A 396 -30.54 29.79 -17.80
CA MET A 396 -31.68 29.88 -18.74
C MET A 396 -31.76 31.25 -19.41
N ALA A 397 -31.61 32.34 -18.65
CA ALA A 397 -31.63 33.69 -19.20
C ALA A 397 -30.43 33.96 -20.11
N PHE A 398 -29.26 33.41 -19.74
CA PHE A 398 -28.06 33.48 -20.56
C PHE A 398 -28.26 32.74 -21.90
N LYS A 399 -28.88 31.55 -21.89
CA LYS A 399 -29.23 30.82 -23.12
C LYS A 399 -30.18 31.62 -24.01
N GLN A 400 -31.24 32.20 -23.43
CA GLN A 400 -32.16 33.09 -24.16
C GLN A 400 -31.44 34.29 -24.79
N ARG A 401 -30.44 34.86 -24.11
CA ARG A 401 -29.62 35.96 -24.62
C ARG A 401 -28.67 35.52 -25.74
N LEU A 402 -28.17 34.29 -25.70
CA LEU A 402 -27.32 33.72 -26.75
C LEU A 402 -28.14 33.39 -28.01
N ASP A 403 -29.41 33.03 -27.85
CA ASP A 403 -30.30 32.65 -28.95
C ASP A 403 -31.03 33.85 -29.60
N ASP A 404 -31.00 35.04 -28.99
CA ASP A 404 -31.63 36.25 -29.55
C ASP A 404 -30.74 36.91 -30.62
N THR A 405 -31.09 36.70 -31.89
CA THR A 405 -30.41 37.25 -33.07
C THR A 405 -30.57 38.77 -33.25
N ASN A 406 -31.41 39.45 -32.45
CA ASN A 406 -31.58 40.91 -32.55
C ASN A 406 -30.59 41.71 -31.71
N LEU A 407 -29.77 41.05 -30.89
CA LEU A 407 -28.78 41.67 -30.00
C LEU A 407 -27.36 41.33 -30.44
N GLU A 408 -26.40 42.19 -30.08
CA GLU A 408 -24.98 41.96 -30.41
C GLU A 408 -24.48 40.62 -29.84
N PRO A 409 -23.65 39.87 -30.58
CA PRO A 409 -23.12 38.59 -30.12
C PRO A 409 -22.22 38.77 -28.89
N VAL A 410 -22.32 37.86 -27.93
CA VAL A 410 -21.51 37.90 -26.69
C VAL A 410 -20.12 37.32 -26.98
N GLU A 411 -19.09 38.17 -26.98
CA GLU A 411 -17.69 37.78 -27.26
C GLU A 411 -17.06 36.95 -26.12
N ASP A 412 -17.35 37.28 -24.85
CA ASP A 412 -16.87 36.53 -23.66
C ASP A 412 -18.05 35.91 -22.89
N LYS A 413 -18.33 34.64 -23.21
CA LYS A 413 -19.44 33.86 -22.63
C LYS A 413 -19.28 33.69 -21.11
N VAL A 414 -18.07 33.46 -20.62
CA VAL A 414 -17.79 33.15 -19.22
C VAL A 414 -17.81 34.42 -18.38
N GLY A 415 -17.20 35.50 -18.87
CA GLY A 415 -17.23 36.81 -18.22
C GLY A 415 -18.63 37.40 -18.15
N TYR A 416 -19.44 37.22 -19.19
CA TYR A 416 -20.84 37.67 -19.19
C TYR A 416 -21.69 36.86 -18.20
N LEU A 417 -21.55 35.54 -18.18
CA LEU A 417 -22.25 34.69 -17.23
C LEU A 417 -21.87 35.02 -15.77
N CYS A 418 -20.58 35.25 -15.49
CA CYS A 418 -20.12 35.71 -14.17
C CYS A 418 -20.75 37.06 -13.77
N LYS A 419 -20.89 38.01 -14.69
CA LYS A 419 -21.56 39.29 -14.45
C LYS A 419 -23.06 39.12 -14.19
N MET A 420 -23.74 38.21 -14.90
CA MET A 420 -25.15 37.91 -14.65
C MET A 420 -25.37 37.29 -13.26
N ILE A 421 -24.42 36.48 -12.77
CA ILE A 421 -24.46 35.91 -11.41
C ILE A 421 -24.31 36.99 -10.33
N GLU A 422 -23.54 38.05 -10.62
CA GLU A 422 -23.34 39.19 -9.71
C GLU A 422 -24.54 40.15 -9.67
N GLN A 423 -25.09 40.49 -10.84
CA GLN A 423 -26.11 41.53 -11.00
C GLN A 423 -27.54 40.98 -10.89
N GLY A 424 -27.73 39.67 -11.02
CA GLY A 424 -29.04 39.03 -11.17
C GLY A 424 -29.66 39.25 -12.54
N ASN A 425 -30.78 38.58 -12.79
CA ASN A 425 -31.47 38.63 -14.07
C ASN A 425 -32.25 39.95 -14.23
N VAL A 426 -31.54 41.06 -14.31
CA VAL A 426 -32.10 42.33 -14.73
C VAL A 426 -32.00 42.34 -16.25
N MET A 427 -33.09 41.96 -16.94
CA MET A 427 -33.20 42.29 -18.36
C MET A 427 -32.97 43.80 -18.50
N PRO A 428 -32.08 44.27 -19.38
CA PRO A 428 -31.98 45.69 -19.64
C PRO A 428 -33.33 46.15 -20.18
N GLN A 429 -34.10 46.86 -19.37
CA GLN A 429 -35.14 47.73 -19.89
C GLN A 429 -34.46 48.64 -20.90
N ARG A 430 -34.96 48.61 -22.14
CA ARG A 430 -34.52 49.44 -23.27
C ARG A 430 -33.93 50.77 -22.78
N THR A 431 -32.61 50.86 -22.72
CA THR A 431 -31.94 52.14 -22.82
C THR A 431 -32.19 52.60 -24.24
N ILE A 432 -33.11 53.56 -24.36
CA ILE A 432 -33.25 54.39 -25.54
C ILE A 432 -31.83 54.83 -25.93
N GLN A 433 -31.42 54.46 -27.15
CA GLN A 433 -30.23 55.00 -27.77
C GLN A 433 -30.32 56.52 -27.77
N ASN A 434 -29.60 57.20 -26.89
CA ASN A 434 -29.17 58.56 -27.19
C ASN A 434 -27.95 58.44 -28.11
N ARG A 435 -28.24 58.57 -29.40
CA ARG A 435 -27.27 58.87 -30.44
C ARG A 435 -26.38 60.04 -30.02
N ASN A 436 -25.10 59.92 -30.36
CA ASN A 436 -24.06 60.95 -30.24
C ASN A 436 -24.57 62.39 -30.33
N SER A 437 -24.21 63.22 -29.35
CA SER A 437 -23.84 64.60 -29.59
C SER A 437 -22.43 64.84 -29.07
N PHE A 438 -21.50 65.06 -29.99
CA PHE A 438 -20.32 65.88 -29.73
C PHE A 438 -20.74 67.13 -28.95
N ASN A 439 -19.92 67.50 -27.95
CA ASN A 439 -20.03 68.66 -27.05
C ASN A 439 -20.83 68.46 -25.76
N THR A 440 -20.14 68.09 -24.66
CA THR A 440 -20.34 68.78 -23.36
C THR A 440 -19.16 68.52 -22.43
N PHE A 441 -18.25 69.49 -22.38
CA PHE A 441 -17.41 69.74 -21.23
C PHE A 441 -18.36 70.12 -20.08
N MET A 442 -18.56 69.25 -19.09
CA MET A 442 -19.26 69.67 -17.87
C MET A 442 -18.23 70.34 -16.96
N GLN A 443 -18.08 71.64 -17.19
CA GLN A 443 -17.65 72.62 -16.21
C GLN A 443 -18.46 72.37 -14.93
N ASN A 444 -17.80 72.30 -13.77
CA ASN A 444 -18.51 72.21 -12.50
C ASN A 444 -19.50 73.39 -12.40
N GLU A 445 -20.80 73.14 -12.54
CA GLU A 445 -21.83 74.11 -12.24
C GLU A 445 -21.87 74.27 -10.72
N TYR A 446 -21.15 75.27 -10.22
CA TYR A 446 -21.39 75.78 -8.88
C TYR A 446 -22.71 76.55 -8.91
N ASP A 447 -23.63 76.21 -8.01
CA ASP A 447 -24.83 77.02 -7.76
C ASP A 447 -24.40 78.30 -7.03
N TYR A 448 -24.14 79.35 -7.81
CA TYR A 448 -23.69 80.64 -7.30
C TYR A 448 -24.77 81.37 -6.49
N ASP A 449 -26.05 81.06 -6.70
CA ASP A 449 -27.16 81.65 -5.94
C ASP A 449 -27.22 81.04 -4.52
N GLU A 450 -26.91 79.75 -4.38
CA GLU A 450 -26.78 79.08 -3.08
C GLU A 450 -25.53 79.55 -2.31
N LEU A 451 -24.42 79.80 -3.03
CA LEU A 451 -23.19 80.37 -2.47
C LEU A 451 -23.37 81.82 -2.03
N GLU A 452 -24.11 82.64 -2.77
CA GLU A 452 -24.38 84.04 -2.43
C GLU A 452 -25.30 84.16 -1.20
N LYS A 453 -26.33 83.31 -1.09
CA LYS A 453 -27.15 83.22 0.14
C LYS A 453 -26.34 82.82 1.37
N ARG A 454 -25.38 81.90 1.23
CA ARG A 454 -24.50 81.47 2.34
C ARG A 454 -23.46 82.52 2.73
N LEU A 455 -23.15 83.47 1.86
CA LEU A 455 -22.21 84.57 2.11
C LEU A 455 -22.88 85.81 2.71
N LEU A 456 -24.18 86.02 2.50
CA LEU A 456 -24.92 87.19 3.01
C LEU A 456 -25.62 86.95 4.37
N ASP A 457 -25.73 85.71 4.84
CA ASP A 457 -26.25 85.34 6.17
C ASP A 457 -25.13 85.18 7.25
N ASN A 458 -23.96 85.81 7.06
CA ASN A 458 -22.93 86.00 8.10
C ASN A 458 -22.45 87.45 8.20
#